data_AF-A0A2T1GFX4-F1
#
_entry.id   AF-A0A2T1GFX4-F1
#
_cell.length_a   1.000
_cell.length_b   1.000
_cell.length_c   1.000
_cell.angle_alpha   90.00
_cell.angle_beta   90.00
_cell.angle_gamma   90.00
#
_symmetry.space_group_name_H-M   'P 1'
#
loop_
_entity.id
_entity.type
_entity.pdbx_description
1 polymer ?
#
loop_
_entity_poly.entity_id
_entity_poly.type
_entity_poly.pdbx_seq_one_letter_code
_entity_poly.pdbx_strand_id
1 'polypeptide(L)'
;MDRWLNFLESLATECKLPPAPRKLFLFHFDLDRKQMSVEEIEKNFLAANPTLNSNNFDDYRKRLYFTFEEFCLELQNKQRNKAATLWQWLEDRYADWAKQNIPASLDEIWQQLWQIGEDRSDVFGIVTPRSLQSLGIASTVEEINYPSEFSSTIEVGNSINIKVNPVVSGKIMLLERSQTGNVYCLCPSHLSSENTLSDRSLIIFDNFITIDEPDRVQLLMLTAPKLPQFDWFPTARGESLQIDREQLTDVLVHITLDGKVWRNTYTVIRP
;
A
#
# COMPACT_ATOMS: atom_id res chain seq x y z
N MET A 1 -9.79 -42.74 12.16
CA MET A 1 -9.01 -41.55 12.55
C MET A 1 -9.29 -40.49 11.50
N ASP A 2 -9.74 -39.32 11.93
CA ASP A 2 -10.42 -38.34 11.08
C ASP A 2 -9.47 -37.74 10.02
N ARG A 3 -9.91 -37.64 8.76
CA ARG A 3 -9.08 -37.11 7.65
C ARG A 3 -8.62 -35.67 7.93
N TRP A 4 -9.41 -34.94 8.71
CA TRP A 4 -9.12 -33.58 9.15
C TRP A 4 -8.00 -33.53 10.20
N LEU A 5 -8.06 -34.39 11.22
CA LEU A 5 -7.03 -34.45 12.26
C LEU A 5 -5.66 -34.83 11.66
N ASN A 6 -5.64 -35.79 10.73
CA ASN A 6 -4.41 -36.18 10.04
C ASN A 6 -3.83 -35.03 9.19
N PHE A 7 -4.69 -34.21 8.59
CA PHE A 7 -4.26 -33.03 7.86
C PHE A 7 -3.63 -31.98 8.81
N LEU A 8 -4.28 -31.69 9.93
CA LEU A 8 -3.75 -30.77 10.94
C LEU A 8 -2.42 -31.26 11.53
N GLU A 9 -2.31 -32.56 11.83
CA GLU A 9 -1.08 -33.15 12.35
C GLU A 9 0.08 -33.08 11.34
N SER A 10 -0.22 -33.35 10.07
CA SER A 10 0.74 -33.20 8.97
C SER A 10 1.19 -31.74 8.86
N LEU A 11 0.24 -30.81 8.92
CA LEU A 11 0.52 -29.38 8.82
C LEU A 11 1.39 -28.88 9.99
N ALA A 12 1.04 -29.27 11.22
CA ALA A 12 1.82 -28.92 12.39
C ALA A 12 3.26 -29.46 12.34
N THR A 13 3.44 -30.62 11.69
CA THR A 13 4.75 -31.24 11.50
C THR A 13 5.54 -30.51 10.41
N GLU A 14 4.90 -30.17 9.29
CA GLU A 14 5.52 -29.43 8.18
C GLU A 14 5.97 -28.02 8.62
N CYS A 15 5.11 -27.33 9.37
CA CYS A 15 5.39 -26.04 10.00
C CYS A 15 6.38 -26.11 11.19
N LYS A 16 6.84 -27.31 11.57
CA LYS A 16 7.73 -27.54 12.72
C LYS A 16 7.22 -26.88 14.02
N LEU A 17 5.91 -26.93 14.26
CA LEU A 17 5.31 -26.28 15.42
C LEU A 17 5.87 -26.85 16.73
N PRO A 18 6.32 -26.00 17.68
CA PRO A 18 6.74 -26.47 18.99
C PRO A 18 5.58 -27.17 19.72
N PRO A 19 5.86 -28.09 20.67
CA PRO A 19 4.84 -28.96 21.26
C PRO A 19 3.64 -28.22 21.87
N ALA A 20 3.86 -27.06 22.50
CA ALA A 20 2.80 -26.29 23.15
C ALA A 20 1.91 -25.52 22.14
N PRO A 21 2.46 -24.75 21.18
CA PRO A 21 1.70 -24.23 20.03
C PRO A 21 0.98 -25.32 19.23
N ARG A 22 1.62 -26.48 18.99
CA ARG A 22 0.99 -27.63 18.30
C ARG A 22 -0.22 -28.16 19.06
N LYS A 23 -0.13 -28.28 20.40
CA LYS A 23 -1.27 -28.66 21.24
C LYS A 23 -2.40 -27.65 21.13
N LEU A 24 -2.11 -26.36 21.20
CA LEU A 24 -3.12 -25.32 21.03
C LEU A 24 -3.76 -25.39 19.65
N PHE A 25 -2.96 -25.55 18.60
CA PHE A 25 -3.42 -25.71 17.22
C PHE A 25 -4.37 -26.90 17.07
N LEU A 26 -3.97 -28.09 17.48
CA LEU A 26 -4.81 -29.29 17.38
C LEU A 26 -6.07 -29.18 18.26
N PHE A 27 -5.95 -28.60 19.45
CA PHE A 27 -7.08 -28.37 20.35
C PHE A 27 -8.10 -27.39 19.75
N HIS A 28 -7.63 -26.35 19.07
CA HIS A 28 -8.46 -25.29 18.53
C HIS A 28 -9.18 -25.70 17.24
N PHE A 29 -8.52 -26.53 16.41
CA PHE A 29 -9.04 -26.97 15.12
C PHE A 29 -9.77 -28.31 15.14
N ASP A 30 -10.05 -28.86 16.32
CA ASP A 30 -10.95 -29.99 16.46
C ASP A 30 -12.35 -29.64 15.91
N LEU A 31 -12.98 -30.57 15.19
CA LEU A 31 -14.20 -30.30 14.41
C LEU A 31 -15.36 -29.79 15.27
N ASP A 32 -15.42 -30.23 16.52
CA ASP A 32 -16.47 -29.89 17.49
C ASP A 32 -16.37 -28.45 18.01
N ARG A 33 -15.30 -27.71 17.66
CA ARG A 33 -14.99 -26.39 18.25
C ARG A 33 -15.01 -25.24 17.25
N LYS A 34 -15.38 -25.51 16.00
CA LYS A 34 -15.48 -24.49 14.93
C LYS A 34 -16.39 -23.30 15.26
N GLN A 35 -17.34 -23.48 16.17
CA GLN A 35 -18.30 -22.44 16.56
C GLN A 35 -17.94 -21.68 17.84
N MET A 36 -16.95 -22.14 18.61
CA MET A 36 -16.61 -21.50 19.88
C MET A 36 -15.96 -20.12 19.69
N SER A 37 -16.15 -19.23 20.66
CA SER A 37 -15.45 -17.94 20.74
C SER A 37 -13.99 -18.11 21.19
N VAL A 38 -13.17 -17.08 21.01
CA VAL A 38 -11.76 -17.12 21.43
C VAL A 38 -11.65 -17.24 22.95
N GLU A 39 -12.51 -16.54 23.69
CA GLU A 39 -12.57 -16.56 25.15
C GLU A 39 -13.02 -17.94 25.66
N GLU A 40 -13.96 -18.58 24.96
CA GLU A 40 -14.40 -19.94 25.27
C GLU A 40 -13.29 -20.96 25.02
N ILE A 41 -12.51 -20.78 23.95
CA ILE A 41 -11.39 -21.67 23.66
C ILE A 41 -10.23 -21.43 24.62
N GLU A 42 -9.92 -20.18 24.96
CA GLU A 42 -8.95 -19.85 26.00
C GLU A 42 -9.35 -20.51 27.32
N LYS A 43 -10.57 -20.27 27.77
CA LYS A 43 -11.10 -20.84 29.01
C LYS A 43 -11.03 -22.37 29.00
N ASN A 44 -11.46 -23.01 27.91
CA ASN A 44 -11.46 -24.47 27.82
C ASN A 44 -10.05 -25.05 27.68
N PHE A 45 -9.15 -24.35 26.98
CA PHE A 45 -7.75 -24.76 26.83
C PHE A 45 -6.99 -24.62 28.15
N LEU A 46 -7.16 -23.52 28.87
CA LEU A 46 -6.57 -23.32 30.19
C LEU A 46 -7.16 -24.28 31.22
N ALA A 47 -8.46 -24.57 31.17
CA ALA A 47 -9.08 -25.59 32.01
C ALA A 47 -8.51 -27.00 31.74
N ALA A 48 -8.21 -27.31 30.48
CA ALA A 48 -7.57 -28.56 30.09
C ALA A 48 -6.05 -28.59 30.36
N ASN A 49 -5.42 -27.43 30.64
CA ASN A 49 -3.98 -27.29 30.85
C ASN A 49 -3.71 -26.35 32.05
N PRO A 50 -3.93 -26.81 33.30
CA PRO A 50 -3.94 -25.96 34.50
C PRO A 50 -2.60 -25.28 34.83
N THR A 51 -1.50 -25.74 34.22
CA THR A 51 -0.17 -25.16 34.39
C THR A 51 0.06 -23.92 33.51
N LEU A 52 -0.88 -23.60 32.62
CA LEU A 52 -0.81 -22.47 31.71
C LEU A 52 -1.67 -21.31 32.24
N ASN A 53 -1.27 -20.09 31.91
CA ASN A 53 -2.06 -18.87 32.13
C ASN A 53 -2.34 -18.17 30.79
N SER A 54 -3.14 -17.09 30.83
CA SER A 54 -3.48 -16.28 29.66
C SER A 54 -2.26 -15.76 28.89
N ASN A 55 -1.18 -15.38 29.59
CA ASN A 55 0.05 -14.94 28.92
C ASN A 55 0.71 -16.07 28.11
N ASN A 56 0.68 -17.31 28.62
CA ASN A 56 1.17 -18.47 27.87
C ASN A 56 0.28 -18.76 26.66
N PHE A 57 -1.05 -18.66 26.82
CA PHE A 57 -2.00 -18.83 25.73
C PHE A 57 -1.76 -17.80 24.62
N ASP A 58 -1.57 -16.54 24.98
CA ASP A 58 -1.26 -15.47 24.03
C ASP A 58 0.09 -15.66 23.34
N ASP A 59 1.14 -16.08 24.05
CA ASP A 59 2.43 -16.38 23.42
C ASP A 59 2.30 -17.52 22.39
N TYR A 60 1.54 -18.57 22.72
CA TYR A 60 1.30 -19.67 21.78
C TYR A 60 0.47 -19.22 20.57
N ARG A 61 -0.52 -18.35 20.77
CA ARG A 61 -1.29 -17.74 19.67
C ARG A 61 -0.40 -16.93 18.74
N LYS A 62 0.47 -16.07 19.29
CA LYS A 62 1.42 -15.26 18.50
C LYS A 62 2.33 -16.15 17.65
N ARG A 63 2.89 -17.21 18.23
CA ARG A 63 3.75 -18.15 17.51
C ARG A 63 3.01 -18.88 16.38
N LEU A 64 1.75 -19.28 16.60
CA LEU A 64 0.94 -19.88 15.55
C LEU A 64 0.72 -18.90 14.40
N TYR A 65 0.39 -17.65 14.70
CA TYR A 65 0.23 -16.61 13.69
C TYR A 65 1.48 -16.44 12.82
N PHE A 66 2.64 -16.15 13.43
CA PHE A 66 3.90 -15.95 12.67
C PHE A 66 4.27 -17.18 11.83
N THR A 67 4.07 -18.38 12.39
CA THR A 67 4.37 -19.61 11.65
C THR A 67 3.44 -19.78 10.45
N PHE A 68 2.17 -19.41 10.56
CA PHE A 68 1.21 -19.54 9.46
C PHE A 68 1.26 -18.37 8.48
N GLU A 69 1.71 -17.18 8.86
CA GLU A 69 1.92 -16.06 7.93
C GLU A 69 2.95 -16.42 6.86
N GLU A 70 4.15 -16.86 7.28
CA GLU A 70 5.19 -17.30 6.35
C GLU A 70 4.76 -18.52 5.54
N PHE A 71 4.06 -19.46 6.17
CA PHE A 71 3.69 -20.73 5.55
C PHE A 71 2.44 -20.64 4.64
N CYS A 72 1.54 -19.69 4.87
CA CYS A 72 0.35 -19.48 4.04
C CYS A 72 0.71 -18.96 2.64
N LEU A 73 1.77 -18.15 2.51
CA LEU A 73 2.29 -17.72 1.21
C LEU A 73 2.77 -18.91 0.37
N GLU A 74 3.40 -19.91 1.00
CA GLU A 74 3.81 -21.15 0.33
C GLU A 74 2.62 -22.10 0.04
N LEU A 75 1.67 -22.19 0.97
CA LEU A 75 0.47 -23.04 0.84
C LEU A 75 -0.51 -22.53 -0.21
N GLN A 76 -0.64 -21.21 -0.41
CA GLN A 76 -1.49 -20.64 -1.46
C GLN A 76 -1.14 -21.19 -2.84
N ASN A 77 0.15 -21.50 -3.08
CA ASN A 77 0.65 -22.06 -4.33
C ASN A 77 0.42 -23.58 -4.47
N LYS A 78 0.24 -24.33 -3.36
CA LYS A 78 0.14 -25.80 -3.38
C LYS A 78 -1.25 -26.35 -3.03
N GLN A 79 -1.99 -25.73 -2.12
CA GLN A 79 -3.32 -26.17 -1.64
C GLN A 79 -4.25 -24.99 -1.34
N ARG A 80 -4.55 -24.20 -2.39
CA ARG A 80 -5.31 -22.94 -2.37
C ARG A 80 -6.57 -22.94 -1.49
N ASN A 81 -7.40 -23.99 -1.55
CA ASN A 81 -8.66 -24.05 -0.78
C ASN A 81 -8.45 -24.23 0.73
N LYS A 82 -7.39 -24.94 1.14
CA LYS A 82 -7.09 -25.16 2.56
C LYS A 82 -6.37 -23.97 3.16
N ALA A 83 -5.47 -23.34 2.38
CA ALA A 83 -4.85 -22.07 2.73
C ALA A 83 -5.89 -20.97 2.92
N ALA A 84 -6.85 -20.85 1.99
CA ALA A 84 -7.96 -19.89 2.10
C ALA A 84 -8.82 -20.13 3.34
N THR A 85 -9.09 -21.39 3.70
CA THR A 85 -9.86 -21.70 4.92
C THR A 85 -9.10 -21.33 6.20
N LEU A 86 -7.79 -21.57 6.22
CA LEU A 86 -6.92 -21.22 7.35
C LEU A 86 -6.75 -19.69 7.47
N TRP A 87 -6.63 -19.00 6.33
CA TRP A 87 -6.43 -17.56 6.24
C TRP A 87 -7.71 -16.77 6.54
N GLN A 88 -8.84 -17.17 5.96
CA GLN A 88 -10.15 -16.58 6.29
C GLN A 88 -10.44 -16.73 7.79
N TRP A 89 -10.03 -17.84 8.41
CA TRP A 89 -10.15 -18.01 9.86
C TRP A 89 -9.21 -17.08 10.64
N LEU A 90 -7.97 -16.87 10.20
CA LEU A 90 -7.06 -15.89 10.78
C LEU A 90 -7.66 -14.47 10.71
N GLU A 91 -8.25 -14.10 9.58
CA GLU A 91 -8.88 -12.79 9.39
C GLU A 91 -10.17 -12.65 10.19
N ASP A 92 -11.09 -13.61 10.12
CA ASP A 92 -12.42 -13.54 10.76
C ASP A 92 -12.34 -13.54 12.29
N ARG A 93 -11.37 -14.26 12.87
CA ARG A 93 -11.28 -14.48 14.33
C ARG A 93 -10.21 -13.66 15.02
N TYR A 94 -9.28 -13.06 14.26
CA TYR A 94 -8.26 -12.18 14.80
C TYR A 94 -8.40 -10.74 14.33
N ALA A 95 -9.47 -10.35 13.61
CA ALA A 95 -9.68 -9.01 13.07
C ALA A 95 -9.29 -7.85 14.03
N ASP A 96 -9.60 -7.95 15.33
CA ASP A 96 -9.29 -6.90 16.30
C ASP A 96 -7.85 -6.95 16.82
N TRP A 97 -7.27 -8.14 17.02
CA TRP A 97 -5.84 -8.29 17.33
C TRP A 97 -4.97 -7.93 16.14
N ALA A 98 -5.38 -8.33 14.94
CA ALA A 98 -4.84 -7.99 13.64
C ALA A 98 -4.79 -6.49 13.44
N LYS A 99 -5.93 -5.79 13.57
CA LYS A 99 -5.97 -4.32 13.48
C LYS A 99 -5.07 -3.61 14.51
N GLN A 100 -4.82 -4.23 15.66
CA GLN A 100 -4.02 -3.65 16.75
C GLN A 100 -2.53 -4.04 16.73
N ASN A 101 -2.15 -5.13 16.03
CA ASN A 101 -0.81 -5.73 16.11
C ASN A 101 -0.21 -6.12 14.76
N ILE A 102 -1.01 -6.21 13.70
CA ILE A 102 -0.53 -6.38 12.32
C ILE A 102 -0.36 -4.99 11.73
N PRO A 103 0.85 -4.63 11.31
CA PRO A 103 1.06 -3.39 10.58
C PRO A 103 0.23 -3.41 9.29
N ALA A 104 -0.49 -2.32 9.01
CA ALA A 104 -1.26 -2.20 7.78
C ALA A 104 -0.39 -2.53 6.55
N SER A 105 -0.96 -3.28 5.59
CA SER A 105 -0.31 -3.59 4.32
C SER A 105 -0.01 -2.32 3.52
N LEU A 106 0.91 -2.40 2.55
CA LEU A 106 1.24 -1.26 1.67
C LEU A 106 -0.03 -0.70 0.99
N ASP A 107 -0.92 -1.59 0.55
CA ASP A 107 -2.18 -1.25 -0.10
C ASP A 107 -3.13 -0.53 0.86
N GLU A 108 -3.28 -1.01 2.10
CA GLU A 108 -4.13 -0.37 3.11
C GLU A 108 -3.61 1.02 3.49
N ILE A 109 -2.29 1.18 3.65
CA ILE A 109 -1.68 2.48 3.92
C ILE A 109 -1.89 3.41 2.72
N TRP A 110 -1.69 2.93 1.50
CA TRP A 110 -1.94 3.71 0.29
C TRP A 110 -3.42 4.13 0.20
N GLN A 111 -4.37 3.24 0.49
CA GLN A 111 -5.79 3.61 0.46
C GLN A 111 -6.12 4.67 1.51
N GLN A 112 -5.53 4.63 2.70
CA GLN A 112 -5.70 5.67 3.71
C GLN A 112 -5.19 7.02 3.20
N LEU A 113 -3.97 7.06 2.66
CA LEU A 113 -3.40 8.26 2.03
C LEU A 113 -4.28 8.78 0.88
N TRP A 114 -4.76 7.86 0.04
CA TRP A 114 -5.63 8.16 -1.08
C TRP A 114 -6.96 8.76 -0.64
N GLN A 115 -7.54 8.28 0.46
CA GLN A 115 -8.79 8.79 1.03
C GLN A 115 -8.62 10.17 1.68
N ILE A 116 -7.46 10.45 2.29
CA ILE A 116 -7.11 11.77 2.83
C ILE A 116 -6.89 12.78 1.70
N GLY A 117 -6.40 12.32 0.55
CA GLY A 117 -6.10 13.16 -0.61
C GLY A 117 -7.31 13.85 -1.24
N GLU A 118 -7.22 15.17 -1.43
CA GLU A 118 -8.16 15.95 -2.25
C GLU A 118 -7.88 15.69 -3.73
N ASP A 119 -8.91 15.43 -4.54
CA ASP A 119 -8.73 15.34 -5.99
C ASP A 119 -8.34 16.71 -6.55
N ARG A 120 -7.15 16.80 -7.15
CA ARG A 120 -6.60 18.03 -7.72
C ARG A 120 -6.07 17.81 -9.13
N SER A 121 -6.88 17.13 -9.93
CA SER A 121 -6.68 16.96 -11.37
C SER A 121 -6.64 18.27 -12.17
N ASP A 122 -6.98 19.40 -11.52
CA ASP A 122 -6.86 20.79 -12.00
C ASP A 122 -5.49 21.44 -11.68
N VAL A 123 -4.69 20.84 -10.79
CA VAL A 123 -3.44 21.44 -10.28
C VAL A 123 -2.21 20.71 -10.77
N PHE A 124 -2.25 19.39 -10.81
CA PHE A 124 -1.09 18.61 -11.20
C PHE A 124 -1.51 17.38 -11.97
N GLY A 125 -0.61 16.87 -12.80
CA GLY A 125 -0.87 15.70 -13.61
C GLY A 125 0.07 15.62 -14.80
N ILE A 126 -0.26 14.73 -15.72
CA ILE A 126 0.55 14.52 -16.91
C ILE A 126 0.22 15.55 -17.98
N VAL A 127 1.25 16.11 -18.61
CA VAL A 127 1.16 16.94 -19.81
C VAL A 127 2.01 16.31 -20.91
N THR A 128 1.59 16.43 -22.17
CA THR A 128 2.39 15.95 -23.32
C THR A 128 3.16 17.12 -23.93
N PRO A 129 4.34 16.90 -24.54
CA PRO A 129 5.11 17.99 -25.15
C PRO A 129 4.34 18.81 -26.19
N ARG A 130 3.31 18.22 -26.83
CA ARG A 130 2.42 18.93 -27.76
C ARG A 130 1.51 19.94 -27.06
N SER A 131 1.10 19.72 -25.81
CA SER A 131 0.31 20.70 -25.05
C SER A 131 1.15 21.87 -24.54
N LEU A 132 2.47 21.72 -24.44
CA LEU A 132 3.40 22.81 -24.09
C LEU A 132 3.67 23.80 -25.25
N GLN A 133 3.28 23.46 -26.49
CA GLN A 133 3.58 24.24 -27.69
C GLN A 133 2.48 25.25 -28.12
N SER A 134 1.47 25.54 -27.30
CA SER A 134 0.54 26.64 -27.60
C SER A 134 1.20 28.01 -27.35
N LEU A 135 2.13 28.36 -28.25
CA LEU A 135 2.76 29.67 -28.34
C LEU A 135 1.72 30.71 -28.80
N GLY A 136 1.07 31.37 -27.84
CA GLY A 136 0.69 32.78 -27.97
C GLY A 136 -0.30 33.18 -29.07
N ILE A 137 -1.24 32.35 -29.50
CA ILE A 137 -2.40 32.82 -30.27
C ILE A 137 -3.56 33.04 -29.30
N ALA A 138 -3.67 34.26 -28.79
CA ALA A 138 -4.88 34.74 -28.14
C ALA A 138 -5.96 34.89 -29.22
N SER A 139 -6.78 33.85 -29.42
CA SER A 139 -8.05 34.01 -30.12
C SER A 139 -9.06 34.60 -29.14
N THR A 140 -9.32 35.89 -29.33
CA THR A 140 -10.46 36.61 -28.78
C THR A 140 -11.76 35.86 -29.08
N VAL A 141 -12.67 35.93 -28.11
CA VAL A 141 -14.10 35.55 -28.15
C VAL A 141 -14.40 34.13 -27.66
N GLU A 142 -15.23 34.11 -26.60
CA GLU A 142 -15.93 32.98 -25.97
C GLU A 142 -15.15 32.13 -24.95
N GLU A 143 -15.65 32.15 -23.71
CA GLU A 143 -15.38 31.21 -22.61
C GLU A 143 -15.78 29.80 -23.04
N ILE A 144 -14.97 29.19 -23.91
CA ILE A 144 -15.04 27.77 -24.24
C ILE A 144 -14.31 27.05 -23.11
N ASN A 145 -14.99 26.14 -22.43
CA ASN A 145 -14.42 25.20 -21.44
C ASN A 145 -13.07 24.68 -21.94
N TYR A 146 -11.97 25.26 -21.44
CA TYR A 146 -10.64 24.77 -21.75
C TYR A 146 -10.55 23.36 -21.17
N PRO A 147 -10.31 22.32 -21.99
CA PRO A 147 -9.99 21.01 -21.43
C PRO A 147 -8.78 21.19 -20.51
N SER A 148 -8.82 20.54 -19.33
CA SER A 148 -7.70 20.56 -18.39
C SER A 148 -6.40 20.33 -19.15
N GLU A 149 -5.37 21.14 -18.88
CA GLU A 149 -4.06 20.93 -19.50
C GLU A 149 -3.46 19.56 -19.15
N PHE A 150 -3.97 18.94 -18.07
CA PHE A 150 -3.60 17.62 -17.60
C PHE A 150 -4.39 16.53 -18.33
N SER A 151 -3.66 15.65 -19.01
CA SER A 151 -4.21 14.53 -19.74
C SER A 151 -4.56 13.39 -18.78
N SER A 152 -5.81 12.92 -18.82
CA SER A 152 -6.26 11.74 -18.08
C SER A 152 -5.94 10.42 -18.79
N THR A 153 -5.60 10.48 -20.08
CA THR A 153 -5.31 9.32 -20.93
C THR A 153 -4.12 9.60 -21.83
N ILE A 154 -3.22 8.62 -21.98
CA ILE A 154 -1.96 8.74 -22.71
C ILE A 154 -1.70 7.43 -23.45
N GLU A 155 -1.19 7.50 -24.67
CA GLU A 155 -0.77 6.30 -25.39
C GLU A 155 0.61 5.82 -24.93
N VAL A 156 0.80 4.50 -24.96
CA VAL A 156 2.11 3.86 -24.79
C VAL A 156 3.14 4.46 -25.76
N GLY A 157 4.36 4.71 -25.28
CA GLY A 157 5.48 5.22 -26.08
C GLY A 157 5.45 6.74 -26.31
N ASN A 158 4.45 7.45 -25.81
CA ASN A 158 4.45 8.91 -25.84
C ASN A 158 5.36 9.49 -24.75
N SER A 159 6.02 10.59 -25.10
CA SER A 159 6.76 11.42 -24.15
C SER A 159 5.78 12.17 -23.26
N ILE A 160 6.03 12.15 -21.95
CA ILE A 160 5.22 12.78 -20.91
C ILE A 160 6.07 13.62 -19.97
N ASN A 161 5.43 14.66 -19.45
CA ASN A 161 5.94 15.47 -18.37
C ASN A 161 4.94 15.44 -17.22
N ILE A 162 5.40 15.40 -15.97
CA ILE A 162 4.53 15.74 -14.83
C ILE A 162 4.72 17.21 -14.50
N LYS A 163 3.62 17.96 -14.57
CA LYS A 163 3.58 19.37 -14.23
C LYS A 163 2.74 19.57 -12.97
N VAL A 164 3.18 20.50 -12.13
CA VAL A 164 2.46 20.97 -10.93
C VAL A 164 2.28 22.48 -11.05
N ASN A 165 1.05 22.96 -10.98
CA ASN A 165 0.75 24.39 -10.93
C ASN A 165 0.86 24.94 -9.50
N PRO A 166 1.32 26.19 -9.36
CA PRO A 166 1.53 26.78 -8.05
C PRO A 166 0.18 27.22 -7.46
N VAL A 167 -0.30 26.48 -6.46
CA VAL A 167 -1.51 26.88 -5.69
C VAL A 167 -1.18 27.16 -4.23
N VAL A 168 -0.10 26.56 -3.73
CA VAL A 168 0.52 26.87 -2.45
C VAL A 168 2.03 26.80 -2.62
N SER A 169 2.75 27.69 -1.94
CA SER A 169 4.21 27.58 -1.87
C SER A 169 4.61 26.56 -0.81
N GLY A 170 5.61 25.72 -1.12
CA GLY A 170 6.04 24.68 -0.19
C GLY A 170 7.01 23.70 -0.82
N LYS A 171 7.30 22.66 -0.06
CA LYS A 171 8.06 21.49 -0.49
C LYS A 171 7.09 20.39 -0.88
N ILE A 172 7.39 19.70 -1.98
CA ILE A 172 6.54 18.65 -2.51
C ILE A 172 7.22 17.27 -2.46
N MET A 173 6.41 16.25 -2.20
CA MET A 173 6.76 14.86 -2.44
C MET A 173 5.73 14.29 -3.40
N LEU A 174 6.17 13.65 -4.48
CA LEU A 174 5.29 12.98 -5.44
C LEU A 174 5.52 11.48 -5.40
N LEU A 175 4.44 10.75 -5.16
CA LEU A 175 4.38 9.29 -5.19
C LEU A 175 3.54 8.83 -6.37
N GLU A 176 3.93 7.72 -6.97
CA GLU A 176 3.20 7.02 -8.02
C GLU A 176 2.91 5.59 -7.60
N ARG A 177 1.71 5.09 -7.89
CA ARG A 177 1.35 3.68 -7.75
C ARG A 177 0.82 3.13 -9.07
N SER A 178 1.42 2.03 -9.51
CA SER A 178 1.01 1.27 -10.70
C SER A 178 -0.12 0.29 -10.38
N GLN A 179 -0.76 -0.29 -11.41
CA GLN A 179 -1.73 -1.37 -11.26
C GLN A 179 -1.16 -2.60 -10.54
N THR A 180 0.15 -2.85 -10.66
CA THR A 180 0.81 -3.97 -9.99
C THR A 180 0.91 -3.80 -8.47
N GLY A 181 0.56 -2.61 -7.95
CA GLY A 181 0.61 -2.28 -6.53
C GLY A 181 1.94 -1.67 -6.09
N ASN A 182 2.96 -1.67 -6.95
CA ASN A 182 4.25 -1.04 -6.66
C ASN A 182 4.10 0.47 -6.52
N VAL A 183 4.73 1.04 -5.48
CA VAL A 183 4.74 2.47 -5.17
C VAL A 183 6.16 3.01 -5.37
N TYR A 184 6.29 4.16 -6.03
CA TYR A 184 7.57 4.82 -6.29
C TYR A 184 7.53 6.28 -5.86
N CYS A 185 8.63 6.77 -5.30
CA CYS A 185 8.85 8.20 -5.06
C CYS A 185 9.49 8.85 -6.28
N LEU A 186 8.71 9.68 -6.98
CA LEU A 186 9.14 10.38 -8.19
C LEU A 186 9.78 11.75 -7.88
N CYS A 187 9.38 12.38 -6.77
CA CYS A 187 9.96 13.64 -6.32
C CYS A 187 10.03 13.69 -4.79
N PRO A 188 11.16 14.07 -4.17
CA PRO A 188 12.45 14.27 -4.83
C PRO A 188 13.05 12.94 -5.30
N SER A 189 13.79 12.98 -6.41
CA SER A 189 14.55 11.83 -6.92
C SER A 189 15.66 12.33 -7.86
N HIS A 190 16.44 11.43 -8.48
CA HIS A 190 17.30 11.82 -9.60
C HIS A 190 16.54 12.37 -10.80
N LEU A 191 15.26 12.03 -10.96
CA LEU A 191 14.41 12.57 -12.02
C LEU A 191 13.98 14.02 -11.72
N SER A 192 13.87 14.37 -10.43
CA SER A 192 13.43 15.69 -9.96
C SER A 192 14.15 16.10 -8.68
N SER A 193 15.29 16.77 -8.81
CA SER A 193 16.00 17.31 -7.64
C SER A 193 15.33 18.56 -7.07
N GLU A 194 14.63 19.33 -7.91
CA GLU A 194 13.84 20.47 -7.48
C GLU A 194 12.49 19.99 -6.94
N ASN A 195 12.26 20.22 -5.66
CA ASN A 195 11.04 19.85 -4.96
C ASN A 195 10.37 21.03 -4.26
N THR A 196 10.69 22.25 -4.70
CA THR A 196 10.10 23.47 -4.16
C THR A 196 9.04 23.95 -5.15
N LEU A 197 7.78 23.98 -4.71
CA LEU A 197 6.72 24.66 -5.43
C LEU A 197 6.73 26.13 -4.99
N SER A 198 7.04 27.03 -5.93
CA SER A 198 7.06 28.48 -5.69
C SER A 198 5.82 29.14 -6.31
N ASP A 199 5.96 30.38 -6.79
CA ASP A 199 5.03 31.14 -7.62
C ASP A 199 4.95 30.67 -9.09
N ARG A 200 5.77 29.70 -9.50
CA ARG A 200 5.80 29.17 -10.88
C ARG A 200 5.47 27.68 -10.91
N SER A 201 4.93 27.24 -12.05
CA SER A 201 4.71 25.81 -12.28
C SER A 201 6.04 25.06 -12.26
N LEU A 202 6.02 23.91 -11.60
CA LEU A 202 7.16 23.01 -11.50
C LEU A 202 6.96 21.84 -12.46
N ILE A 203 7.97 21.54 -13.27
CA ILE A 203 8.03 20.32 -14.08
C ILE A 203 8.90 19.33 -13.32
N ILE A 204 8.29 18.23 -12.87
CA ILE A 204 8.96 17.22 -12.05
C ILE A 204 9.91 16.38 -12.91
N PHE A 205 9.47 15.95 -14.09
CA PHE A 205 10.35 15.36 -15.09
C PHE A 205 9.92 15.80 -16.48
N ASP A 206 10.92 15.92 -17.35
CA ASP A 206 10.79 16.39 -18.72
C ASP A 206 11.16 15.29 -19.71
N ASN A 207 10.28 15.07 -20.66
CA ASN A 207 10.35 14.11 -21.75
C ASN A 207 10.59 12.64 -21.33
N PHE A 208 9.85 12.18 -20.31
CA PHE A 208 9.88 10.77 -19.91
C PHE A 208 8.99 9.93 -20.82
N ILE A 209 9.47 8.78 -21.30
CA ILE A 209 8.69 7.92 -22.19
C ILE A 209 7.84 6.97 -21.34
N THR A 210 6.52 6.94 -21.58
CA THR A 210 5.61 6.02 -20.86
C THR A 210 5.96 4.56 -21.10
N ILE A 211 5.69 3.74 -20.09
CA ILE A 211 5.93 2.29 -20.05
C ILE A 211 5.26 1.60 -21.25
N ASP A 212 5.89 0.55 -21.77
CA ASP A 212 5.47 -0.25 -22.95
C ASP A 212 4.12 -0.99 -22.81
N GLU A 213 3.44 -0.86 -21.67
CA GLU A 213 2.19 -1.56 -21.36
C GLU A 213 1.09 -0.62 -20.84
N PRO A 214 -0.19 -0.91 -21.15
CA PRO A 214 -1.32 -0.22 -20.54
C PRO A 214 -1.31 -0.36 -19.02
N ASP A 215 -1.59 0.75 -18.33
CA ASP A 215 -1.62 0.80 -16.87
C ASP A 215 -2.63 1.85 -16.41
N ARG A 216 -3.17 1.67 -15.22
CA ARG A 216 -3.91 2.70 -14.50
C ARG A 216 -3.05 3.19 -13.35
N VAL A 217 -2.56 4.40 -13.49
CA VAL A 217 -1.60 4.98 -12.57
C VAL A 217 -2.28 5.94 -11.61
N GLN A 218 -1.93 5.83 -10.34
CA GLN A 218 -2.38 6.71 -9.27
C GLN A 218 -1.22 7.62 -8.85
N LEU A 219 -1.44 8.92 -8.83
CA LEU A 219 -0.48 9.92 -8.36
C LEU A 219 -0.97 10.52 -7.05
N LEU A 220 -0.06 10.62 -6.08
CA LEU A 220 -0.31 11.24 -4.79
C LEU A 220 0.80 12.25 -4.50
N MET A 221 0.41 13.51 -4.30
CA MET A 221 1.33 14.58 -3.99
C MET A 221 1.11 15.11 -2.58
N LEU A 222 2.18 15.16 -1.80
CA LEU A 222 2.21 15.81 -0.51
C LEU A 222 2.83 17.19 -0.67
N THR A 223 2.23 18.21 -0.08
CA THR A 223 2.80 19.55 -0.01
C THR A 223 2.80 20.06 1.42
N ALA A 224 3.97 20.53 1.89
CA ALA A 224 4.16 21.06 3.24
C ALA A 224 5.20 22.19 3.22
N PRO A 225 5.19 23.13 4.18
CA PRO A 225 6.22 24.18 4.26
C PRO A 225 7.64 23.60 4.34
N LYS A 226 7.80 22.46 5.01
CA LYS A 226 9.01 21.67 5.09
C LYS A 226 8.62 20.19 5.02
N LEU A 227 9.30 19.41 4.18
CA LEU A 227 9.11 17.95 4.19
C LEU A 227 9.84 17.33 5.39
N PRO A 228 9.29 16.25 5.96
CA PRO A 228 10.02 15.43 6.90
C PRO A 228 11.32 14.91 6.27
N GLN A 229 12.38 14.89 7.06
CA GLN A 229 13.64 14.27 6.67
C GLN A 229 13.58 12.81 7.09
N PHE A 230 13.23 11.93 6.16
CA PHE A 230 13.34 10.49 6.39
C PHE A 230 14.78 10.03 6.18
N ASP A 231 15.25 9.08 6.98
CA ASP A 231 16.58 8.50 6.80
C ASP A 231 16.72 7.76 5.46
N TRP A 232 15.60 7.25 4.95
CA TRP A 232 15.48 6.61 3.64
C TRP A 232 15.19 7.60 2.50
N PHE A 233 15.01 8.89 2.79
CA PHE A 233 14.55 9.85 1.80
C PHE A 233 15.56 9.92 0.64
N PRO A 234 15.13 9.70 -0.61
CA PRO A 234 16.05 9.60 -1.73
C PRO A 234 16.87 10.89 -1.86
N THR A 235 18.18 10.74 -1.95
CA THR A 235 19.05 11.84 -2.35
C THR A 235 18.91 12.06 -3.86
N ALA A 236 19.05 13.31 -4.32
CA ALA A 236 18.88 13.72 -5.71
C ALA A 236 19.79 13.03 -6.75
N ARG A 237 20.60 12.04 -6.35
CA ARG A 237 21.55 11.30 -7.20
C ARG A 237 21.26 9.80 -7.30
N GLY A 238 20.28 9.28 -6.55
CA GLY A 238 19.90 7.86 -6.58
C GLY A 238 18.72 7.59 -7.49
N GLU A 239 18.60 6.34 -7.97
CA GLU A 239 17.43 5.84 -8.71
C GLU A 239 16.12 6.14 -7.95
N SER A 240 15.00 6.18 -8.67
CA SER A 240 13.69 6.41 -8.05
C SER A 240 13.44 5.33 -7.00
N LEU A 241 13.19 5.75 -5.77
CA LEU A 241 13.03 4.82 -4.66
C LEU A 241 11.68 4.12 -4.77
N GLN A 242 11.69 2.79 -4.86
CA GLN A 242 10.50 1.97 -4.63
C GLN A 242 10.18 2.02 -3.14
N ILE A 243 8.98 2.49 -2.82
CA ILE A 243 8.52 2.70 -1.45
C ILE A 243 7.95 1.40 -0.90
N ASP A 244 8.48 0.95 0.23
CA ASP A 244 7.96 -0.18 0.98
C ASP A 244 6.90 0.23 2.02
N ARG A 245 6.40 -0.77 2.76
CA ARG A 245 5.35 -0.62 3.76
C ARG A 245 5.78 0.27 4.93
N GLU A 246 7.01 0.11 5.43
CA GLU A 246 7.53 0.91 6.55
C GLU A 246 7.66 2.37 6.13
N GLN A 247 8.25 2.61 4.96
CA GLN A 247 8.45 3.95 4.41
C GLN A 247 7.13 4.68 4.14
N LEU A 248 6.13 3.99 3.58
CA LEU A 248 4.81 4.60 3.37
C LEU A 248 4.07 4.88 4.69
N THR A 249 4.31 4.05 5.73
CA THR A 249 3.79 4.30 7.08
C THR A 249 4.37 5.59 7.65
N ASP A 250 5.68 5.80 7.50
CA ASP A 250 6.33 7.03 7.96
C ASP A 250 5.72 8.28 7.31
N VAL A 251 5.41 8.18 6.02
CA VAL A 251 4.72 9.24 5.26
C VAL A 251 3.32 9.51 5.81
N LEU A 252 2.53 8.48 6.05
CA LEU A 252 1.18 8.59 6.60
C LEU A 252 1.16 9.25 7.99
N VAL A 253 2.08 8.86 8.87
CA VAL A 253 2.18 9.45 10.22
C VAL A 253 2.48 10.94 10.15
N HIS A 254 3.36 11.37 9.24
CA HIS A 254 3.78 12.78 9.15
C HIS A 254 2.76 13.72 8.51
N ILE A 255 1.89 13.23 7.62
CA ILE A 255 0.86 14.07 6.98
C ILE A 255 -0.11 14.68 8.00
N THR A 256 -0.32 14.02 9.13
CA THR A 256 -1.37 14.34 10.10
C THR A 256 -1.23 15.70 10.80
N LEU A 257 -0.12 16.42 10.63
CA LEU A 257 0.18 17.63 11.41
C LEU A 257 0.05 18.96 10.65
N ASP A 258 0.51 19.08 9.39
CA ASP A 258 0.52 20.37 8.66
C ASP A 258 0.54 20.26 7.11
N GLY A 259 0.51 19.04 6.56
CA GLY A 259 0.64 18.80 5.12
C GLY A 259 -0.71 18.75 4.40
N LYS A 260 -0.75 19.15 3.11
CA LYS A 260 -1.88 18.82 2.23
C LYS A 260 -1.53 17.62 1.37
N VAL A 261 -2.51 16.76 1.15
CA VAL A 261 -2.41 15.61 0.25
C VAL A 261 -3.33 15.85 -0.91
N TRP A 262 -2.81 15.73 -2.13
CA TRP A 262 -3.54 15.81 -3.37
C TRP A 262 -3.41 14.51 -4.14
N ARG A 263 -4.45 14.16 -4.89
CA ARG A 263 -4.48 12.94 -5.70
C ARG A 263 -4.91 13.23 -7.14
N ASN A 264 -4.40 12.43 -8.07
CA ASN A 264 -4.80 12.40 -9.47
C ASN A 264 -4.62 10.97 -10.02
N THR A 265 -5.35 10.61 -11.06
CA THR A 265 -5.15 9.36 -11.82
C THR A 265 -5.02 9.63 -13.31
N TYR A 266 -4.17 8.87 -13.98
CA TYR A 266 -4.14 8.82 -15.44
C TYR A 266 -4.10 7.37 -15.93
N THR A 267 -4.49 7.15 -17.18
CA THR A 267 -4.51 5.82 -17.81
C THR A 267 -3.57 5.82 -19.01
N VAL A 268 -2.73 4.79 -19.09
CA VAL A 268 -1.92 4.49 -20.27
C VAL A 268 -2.67 3.47 -21.12
N ILE A 269 -2.90 3.77 -22.40
CA ILE A 269 -3.66 2.94 -23.34
C ILE A 269 -2.79 2.54 -24.53
N ARG A 270 -3.19 1.46 -25.23
CA ARG A 270 -2.68 1.21 -26.57
C ARG A 270 -3.35 2.15 -27.57
N PRO A 271 -2.63 2.56 -28.62
CA PRO A 271 -3.22 3.29 -29.75
C PRO A 271 -4.31 2.47 -30.47
#